data_AF-A0A662CGP2-F1
#
_entry.id   AF-A0A662CGP2-F1
#
_cell.length_a   1.000
_cell.length_b   1.000
_cell.length_c   1.000
_cell.angle_alpha   90.00
_cell.angle_beta   90.00
_cell.angle_gamma   90.00
#
_symmetry.space_group_name_H-M   'P 1'
#
loop_
_entity.id
_entity.type
_entity.pdbx_description
1 polymer ?
#
loop_
_entity_poly.entity_id
_entity_poly.type
_entity_poly.pdbx_seq_one_letter_code
_entity_poly.pdbx_strand_id
1 'polypeptide(L)'
;MKKPILGIPSGVKMHSGVFGINPKATAKSLCEYLEGNLDIGEVEILDLDEELYRKGEWKVKLYGVALGLIEPTYIQSGKATFESVSDEEMKEEIAEHIAEVMKEEENTLFILGSGSTLYRIGKKIGIDKTLLGIDAVYRMKQVGKDLDEKGLLELIERYRKAKLIVSPIGAQGFILGRGNLQISPEVVRRIGIENIIVVATPSKLSSTPFLRVDTGDEELDREFYQKRYMIVVTGYRIMKAVKIQ
;
A
#
# COMPACT_ATOMS: atom_id res chain seq x y z
N MET A 1 9.86 26.18 -19.80
CA MET A 1 9.91 25.80 -18.38
C MET A 1 8.87 24.72 -18.13
N LYS A 2 9.25 23.58 -17.55
CA LYS A 2 8.27 22.60 -17.04
C LYS A 2 7.64 23.19 -15.77
N LYS A 3 6.31 23.22 -15.67
CA LYS A 3 5.58 23.75 -14.52
C LYS A 3 5.16 22.58 -13.62
N PRO A 4 5.51 22.56 -12.33
CA PRO A 4 5.04 21.52 -11.42
C PRO A 4 3.54 21.69 -11.14
N ILE A 5 2.89 20.58 -10.79
CA ILE A 5 1.50 20.51 -10.35
C ILE A 5 1.51 20.30 -8.84
N LEU A 6 0.77 21.13 -8.13
CA LEU A 6 0.45 20.95 -6.71
C LEU A 6 -1.07 21.01 -6.58
N GLY A 7 -1.66 19.91 -6.12
CA GLY A 7 -3.09 19.80 -5.88
C GLY A 7 -3.44 20.19 -4.45
N ILE A 8 -4.40 21.09 -4.29
CA ILE A 8 -5.01 21.36 -2.97
C ILE A 8 -6.06 20.26 -2.73
N PRO A 9 -5.98 19.49 -1.64
CA PRO A 9 -6.98 18.49 -1.33
C PRO A 9 -8.30 19.20 -1.00
N SER A 10 -9.32 19.02 -1.83
CA SER A 10 -10.66 19.59 -1.67
C SER A 10 -11.71 18.56 -1.19
N GLY A 11 -11.26 17.40 -0.75
CA GLY A 11 -12.11 16.29 -0.34
C GLY A 11 -11.29 15.04 0.01
N VAL A 12 -12.00 13.99 0.39
CA VAL A 12 -11.41 12.76 0.97
C VAL A 12 -11.01 11.71 -0.08
N LYS A 13 -10.90 12.02 -1.38
CA LYS A 13 -10.68 11.03 -2.47
C LYS A 13 -9.48 11.36 -3.36
N MET A 14 -8.40 11.87 -2.77
CA MET A 14 -7.22 12.31 -3.51
C MET A 14 -6.10 11.29 -3.37
N HIS A 15 -5.87 10.49 -4.41
CA HIS A 15 -4.92 9.38 -4.37
C HIS A 15 -3.63 9.65 -5.15
N SER A 16 -3.60 10.69 -5.98
CA SER A 16 -2.42 11.07 -6.77
C SER A 16 -1.35 11.73 -5.90
N GLY A 17 -0.08 11.48 -6.19
CA GLY A 17 1.09 12.07 -5.52
C GLY A 17 1.27 13.58 -5.72
N VAL A 18 0.42 14.23 -6.52
CA VAL A 18 0.39 15.70 -6.65
C VAL A 18 -0.36 16.40 -5.52
N PHE A 19 -1.18 15.70 -4.74
CA PHE A 19 -1.99 16.32 -3.68
C PHE A 19 -1.22 16.39 -2.37
N GLY A 20 -1.25 17.54 -1.71
CA GLY A 20 -0.77 17.65 -0.34
C GLY A 20 -1.70 16.91 0.62
N ILE A 21 -1.18 16.50 1.78
CA ILE A 21 -1.92 15.71 2.78
C ILE A 21 -3.17 16.43 3.33
N ASN A 22 -3.12 17.77 3.42
CA ASN A 22 -4.23 18.64 3.80
C ASN A 22 -3.96 20.07 3.28
N PRO A 23 -4.95 20.99 3.30
CA PRO A 23 -4.77 22.33 2.75
C PRO A 23 -3.64 23.13 3.44
N LYS A 24 -3.46 22.95 4.76
CA LYS A 24 -2.43 23.65 5.53
C LYS A 24 -1.02 23.18 5.14
N ALA A 25 -0.83 21.88 5.01
CA ALA A 25 0.42 21.28 4.54
C ALA A 25 0.70 21.69 3.08
N THR A 26 -0.32 21.67 2.23
CA THR A 26 -0.20 22.10 0.82
C THR A 26 0.27 23.55 0.72
N ALA A 27 -0.31 24.45 1.52
CA ALA A 27 0.12 25.85 1.58
C ALA A 27 1.58 25.98 2.04
N LYS A 28 1.98 25.20 3.06
CA LYS A 28 3.37 25.16 3.53
C LYS A 28 4.32 24.69 2.43
N SER A 29 4.03 23.59 1.75
CA SER A 29 4.84 23.08 0.64
C SER A 29 4.91 24.09 -0.51
N LEU A 30 3.84 24.84 -0.79
CA LEU A 30 3.90 25.90 -1.78
C LEU A 30 4.87 27.02 -1.37
N CYS A 31 4.82 27.48 -0.12
CA CYS A 31 5.74 28.51 0.39
C CYS A 31 7.20 28.07 0.30
N GLU A 32 7.50 26.85 0.76
CA GLU A 32 8.85 26.29 0.74
C GLU A 32 9.40 26.15 -0.69
N TYR A 33 8.56 25.79 -1.67
CA TYR A 33 8.96 25.77 -3.08
C TYR A 33 9.24 27.18 -3.62
N LEU A 34 8.42 28.17 -3.26
CA LEU A 34 8.65 29.57 -3.66
C LEU A 34 9.92 30.15 -3.03
N GLU A 35 10.31 29.66 -1.85
CA GLU A 35 11.54 30.00 -1.14
C GLU A 35 12.77 29.22 -1.65
N GLY A 36 12.57 28.23 -2.52
CA GLY A 36 13.65 27.41 -3.10
C GLY A 36 14.11 26.25 -2.22
N ASN A 37 13.35 25.91 -1.16
CA ASN A 37 13.67 24.83 -0.23
C ASN A 37 13.08 23.47 -0.65
N LEU A 38 12.22 23.44 -1.67
CA LEU A 38 11.65 22.21 -2.23
C LEU A 38 12.03 22.03 -3.69
N ASP A 39 12.35 20.79 -4.03
CA ASP A 39 12.63 20.39 -5.39
C ASP A 39 11.36 19.97 -6.15
N ILE A 40 11.50 19.90 -7.46
CA ILE A 40 10.51 19.35 -8.37
C ILE A 40 10.94 17.99 -8.86
N GLY A 41 10.01 17.08 -9.05
CA GLY A 41 10.29 15.83 -9.74
C GLY A 41 9.04 15.06 -10.10
N GLU A 42 9.26 13.83 -10.58
CA GLU A 42 8.21 12.97 -11.06
C GLU A 42 7.34 12.44 -9.91
N VAL A 43 6.02 12.68 -10.02
CA VAL A 43 4.99 12.22 -9.09
C VAL A 43 3.87 11.52 -9.85
N GLU A 44 3.27 10.52 -9.22
CA GLU A 44 2.27 9.67 -9.84
C GLU A 44 0.89 10.32 -9.88
N ILE A 45 0.20 10.23 -11.02
CA ILE A 45 -1.22 10.54 -11.15
C ILE A 45 -1.98 9.23 -11.04
N LEU A 46 -2.63 9.03 -9.89
CA LEU A 46 -3.45 7.88 -9.59
C LEU A 46 -4.93 8.26 -9.67
N ASP A 47 -5.70 7.41 -10.34
CA ASP A 47 -7.14 7.53 -10.44
C ASP A 47 -7.83 6.31 -9.81
N LEU A 48 -8.92 6.57 -9.09
CA LEU A 48 -9.76 5.55 -8.49
C LEU A 48 -10.98 5.38 -9.39
N ASP A 49 -11.26 4.14 -9.79
CA ASP A 49 -12.47 3.85 -10.55
C ASP A 49 -13.70 4.01 -9.64
N GLU A 50 -14.37 5.17 -9.74
CA GLU A 50 -15.50 5.50 -8.88
C GLU A 50 -16.68 4.53 -9.03
N GLU A 51 -16.90 3.96 -10.22
CA GLU A 51 -18.01 3.03 -10.45
C GLU A 51 -17.76 1.71 -9.73
N LEU A 52 -16.52 1.20 -9.80
CA LEU A 52 -16.11 0.03 -9.03
C LEU A 52 -16.10 0.31 -7.54
N TYR A 53 -15.62 1.48 -7.13
CA TYR A 53 -15.63 1.88 -5.72
C TYR A 53 -17.05 1.93 -5.14
N ARG A 54 -18.03 2.45 -5.89
CA ARG A 54 -19.46 2.42 -5.49
C ARG A 54 -20.03 1.00 -5.36
N LYS A 55 -19.43 0.03 -6.05
CA LYS A 55 -19.79 -1.41 -5.96
C LYS A 55 -19.02 -2.14 -4.86
N GLY A 56 -18.26 -1.42 -4.01
CA GLY A 56 -17.42 -2.02 -2.99
C GLY A 56 -16.20 -2.73 -3.58
N GLU A 57 -15.68 -2.23 -4.71
CA GLU A 57 -14.43 -2.71 -5.31
C GLU A 57 -13.41 -1.58 -5.34
N TRP A 58 -12.41 -1.67 -4.48
CA TRP A 58 -11.33 -0.71 -4.46
C TRP A 58 -10.30 -1.04 -5.56
N LYS A 59 -10.33 -0.25 -6.66
CA LYS A 59 -9.46 -0.41 -7.84
C LYS A 59 -8.82 0.92 -8.23
N VAL A 60 -7.54 1.06 -7.94
CA VAL A 60 -6.72 2.25 -8.27
C VAL A 60 -5.82 1.94 -9.44
N LYS A 61 -5.67 2.89 -10.37
CA LYS A 61 -4.80 2.76 -11.55
C LYS A 61 -3.84 3.94 -11.64
N LEU A 62 -2.61 3.65 -12.07
CA LEU A 62 -1.66 4.68 -12.50
C LEU A 62 -2.09 5.23 -13.86
N TYR A 63 -2.53 6.49 -13.89
CA TYR A 63 -2.91 7.19 -15.12
C TYR A 63 -1.70 7.79 -15.84
N GLY A 64 -0.69 8.22 -15.07
CA GLY A 64 0.54 8.76 -15.63
C GLY A 64 1.47 9.30 -14.56
N VAL A 65 2.49 10.03 -15.01
CA VAL A 65 3.47 10.70 -14.16
C VAL A 65 3.50 12.17 -14.56
N ALA A 66 3.47 13.06 -13.57
CA ALA A 66 3.57 14.50 -13.75
C ALA A 66 4.76 15.06 -12.97
N LEU A 67 5.14 16.30 -13.27
CA LEU A 67 6.09 17.02 -12.44
C LEU A 67 5.31 17.62 -11.25
N GLY A 68 5.72 17.33 -10.03
CA GLY A 68 5.12 17.86 -8.80
C GLY A 68 6.17 18.36 -7.83
N LEU A 69 5.71 18.91 -6.71
CA LEU A 69 6.60 19.28 -5.59
C LEU A 69 7.00 18.01 -4.85
N ILE A 70 8.30 17.80 -4.68
CA ILE A 70 8.83 16.67 -3.93
C ILE A 70 9.37 17.20 -2.61
N GLU A 71 8.81 16.70 -1.50
CA GLU A 71 9.45 16.88 -0.20
C GLU A 71 10.80 16.16 -0.21
N PRO A 72 11.88 16.77 0.33
CA PRO A 72 13.20 16.15 0.32
C PRO A 72 13.04 14.80 1.00
N THR A 73 13.26 13.74 0.25
CA THR A 73 13.23 12.39 0.79
C THR A 73 14.18 12.40 1.96
N TYR A 74 13.70 12.16 3.17
CA TYR A 74 14.39 12.21 4.48
C TYR A 74 15.89 11.86 4.44
N ILE A 75 16.72 12.72 3.86
CA ILE A 75 18.17 12.66 3.93
C ILE A 75 18.48 13.40 5.22
N GLN A 76 18.82 12.61 6.22
CA GLN A 76 19.50 13.07 7.42
C GLN A 76 20.73 13.89 7.02
N SER A 77 20.53 15.18 6.86
CA SER A 77 21.55 16.21 6.92
C SER A 77 20.89 17.38 7.64
N GLY A 78 21.33 17.61 8.86
CA GLY A 78 20.67 18.44 9.85
C GLY A 78 20.21 19.81 9.34
N LYS A 79 19.11 20.26 9.93
CA LYS A 79 18.42 21.56 9.75
C LYS A 79 17.33 21.61 8.68
N ALA A 80 16.25 20.87 8.93
CA ALA A 80 14.89 21.38 8.77
C ALA A 80 13.95 20.49 9.59
N THR A 81 13.55 20.97 10.76
CA THR A 81 12.58 20.31 11.66
C THR A 81 11.19 20.47 11.07
N PHE A 82 10.86 19.63 10.08
CA PHE A 82 9.46 19.29 9.81
C PHE A 82 9.10 18.19 10.79
N GLU A 83 8.00 18.39 11.50
CA GLU A 83 7.41 17.47 12.47
C GLU A 83 7.38 16.07 11.84
N SER A 84 8.35 15.23 12.20
CA SER A 84 8.52 13.92 11.58
C SER A 84 7.36 13.08 12.06
N VAL A 85 6.33 12.90 11.22
CA VAL A 85 5.21 12.01 11.54
C VAL A 85 5.80 10.65 11.89
N SER A 86 5.48 10.15 13.08
CA SER A 86 6.12 8.92 13.55
C SER A 86 5.72 7.74 12.66
N ASP A 87 6.62 6.76 12.52
CA ASP A 87 6.31 5.54 11.77
C ASP A 87 5.08 4.80 12.34
N GLU A 88 4.82 4.97 13.64
CA GLU A 88 3.62 4.44 14.30
C GLU A 88 2.33 5.19 13.91
N GLU A 89 2.37 6.52 13.76
CA GLU A 89 1.25 7.29 13.21
C GLU A 89 0.93 6.88 11.78
N MET A 90 1.96 6.68 10.93
CA MET A 90 1.78 6.18 9.57
C MET A 90 1.16 4.78 9.53
N LYS A 91 1.56 3.87 10.44
CA LYS A 91 0.91 2.56 10.57
C LYS A 91 -0.55 2.67 11.00
N GLU A 92 -0.89 3.62 11.86
CA GLU A 92 -2.27 3.84 12.30
C GLU A 92 -3.14 4.32 11.13
N GLU A 93 -2.65 5.26 10.35
CA GLU A 93 -3.33 5.76 9.16
C GLU A 93 -3.55 4.67 8.10
N ILE A 94 -2.53 3.85 7.83
CA ILE A 94 -2.65 2.67 6.95
C ILE A 94 -3.71 1.73 7.51
N ALA A 95 -3.68 1.45 8.82
CA ALA A 95 -4.64 0.55 9.46
C ALA A 95 -6.08 1.06 9.37
N GLU A 96 -6.28 2.36 9.54
CA GLU A 96 -7.58 3.01 9.37
C GLU A 96 -8.09 2.90 7.94
N HIS A 97 -7.23 3.17 6.95
CA HIS A 97 -7.61 3.03 5.54
C HIS A 97 -8.01 1.60 5.19
N ILE A 98 -7.20 0.61 5.58
CA ILE A 98 -7.48 -0.80 5.30
C ILE A 98 -8.75 -1.28 6.01
N ALA A 99 -9.02 -0.79 7.22
CA ALA A 99 -10.26 -1.11 7.93
C ALA A 99 -11.51 -0.56 7.21
N GLU A 100 -11.42 0.60 6.55
CA GLU A 100 -12.50 1.11 5.69
C GLU A 100 -12.71 0.23 4.47
N VAL A 101 -11.62 -0.12 3.76
CA VAL A 101 -11.67 -1.04 2.61
C VAL A 101 -12.34 -2.36 2.99
N MET A 102 -11.98 -2.95 4.14
CA MET A 102 -12.59 -4.20 4.61
C MET A 102 -14.09 -4.08 4.91
N LYS A 103 -14.55 -2.92 5.39
CA LYS A 103 -15.98 -2.67 5.66
C LYS A 103 -16.76 -2.50 4.36
N GLU A 104 -16.18 -1.83 3.37
CA GLU A 104 -16.80 -1.60 2.07
C GLU A 104 -16.88 -2.90 1.25
N GLU A 105 -15.89 -3.79 1.36
CA GLU A 105 -15.90 -5.09 0.68
C GLU A 105 -16.30 -6.25 1.63
N GLU A 106 -17.46 -6.15 2.29
CA GLU A 106 -17.88 -7.11 3.33
C GLU A 106 -17.97 -8.57 2.88
N ASN A 107 -18.10 -8.84 1.57
CA ASN A 107 -18.16 -10.18 0.98
C ASN A 107 -16.81 -10.65 0.40
N THR A 108 -15.71 -10.01 0.79
CA THR A 108 -14.34 -10.37 0.40
C THR A 108 -13.60 -11.01 1.58
N LEU A 109 -12.91 -12.13 1.33
CA LEU A 109 -11.93 -12.70 2.25
C LEU A 109 -10.63 -11.89 2.20
N PHE A 110 -10.20 -11.31 3.31
CA PHE A 110 -8.92 -10.61 3.40
C PHE A 110 -7.89 -11.51 4.07
N ILE A 111 -6.81 -11.81 3.37
CA ILE A 111 -5.66 -12.53 3.86
C ILE A 111 -4.60 -11.49 4.26
N LEU A 112 -4.22 -11.48 5.53
CA LEU A 112 -3.26 -10.56 6.10
C LEU A 112 -1.91 -11.26 6.25
N GLY A 113 -0.90 -10.79 5.54
CA GLY A 113 0.48 -11.26 5.65
C GLY A 113 1.12 -11.02 7.03
N SER A 114 2.41 -11.32 7.12
CA SER A 114 3.23 -11.10 8.31
C SER A 114 3.73 -9.65 8.42
N GLY A 115 4.02 -9.20 9.64
CA GLY A 115 4.75 -7.96 9.91
C GLY A 115 4.00 -6.97 10.79
N SER A 116 4.72 -5.99 11.34
CA SER A 116 4.20 -5.02 12.30
C SER A 116 3.08 -4.14 11.75
N THR A 117 3.16 -3.74 10.47
CA THR A 117 2.09 -2.98 9.81
C THR A 117 0.80 -3.79 9.70
N LEU A 118 0.89 -5.07 9.32
CA LEU A 118 -0.27 -5.98 9.23
C LEU A 118 -0.81 -6.33 10.62
N TYR A 119 0.06 -6.44 11.61
CA TYR A 119 -0.31 -6.58 13.03
C TYR A 119 -1.11 -5.37 13.51
N ARG A 120 -0.71 -4.15 13.12
CA ARG A 120 -1.46 -2.93 13.46
C ARG A 120 -2.84 -2.90 12.81
N ILE A 121 -2.94 -3.31 11.54
CA ILE A 121 -4.23 -3.50 10.86
C ILE A 121 -5.11 -4.47 11.64
N GLY A 122 -4.58 -5.63 12.03
CA GLY A 122 -5.31 -6.61 12.83
C GLY A 122 -5.83 -6.06 14.17
N LYS A 123 -4.98 -5.31 14.89
CA LYS A 123 -5.39 -4.65 16.14
C LYS A 123 -6.51 -3.62 15.91
N LYS A 124 -6.44 -2.83 14.83
CA LYS A 124 -7.44 -1.80 14.49
C LYS A 124 -8.82 -2.41 14.23
N ILE A 125 -8.86 -3.58 13.60
CA ILE A 125 -10.12 -4.28 13.29
C ILE A 125 -10.58 -5.22 14.43
N GLY A 126 -9.85 -5.27 15.56
CA GLY A 126 -10.23 -6.03 16.74
C GLY A 126 -9.97 -7.54 16.66
N ILE A 127 -8.99 -7.98 15.87
CA ILE A 127 -8.59 -9.39 15.82
C ILE A 127 -7.26 -9.65 16.53
N ASP A 128 -7.06 -10.90 16.95
CA ASP A 128 -5.81 -11.38 17.53
C ASP A 128 -4.84 -11.84 16.42
N LYS A 129 -4.25 -10.86 15.73
CA LYS A 129 -3.39 -11.08 14.57
C LYS A 129 -2.04 -11.69 14.96
N THR A 130 -1.64 -12.78 14.31
CA THR A 130 -0.30 -13.35 14.48
C THR A 130 0.76 -12.43 13.85
N LEU A 131 1.78 -12.00 14.61
CA LEU A 131 2.78 -11.04 14.12
C LEU A 131 3.59 -11.56 12.92
N LEU A 132 4.04 -12.82 12.99
CA LEU A 132 4.85 -13.47 11.95
C LEU A 132 4.07 -14.47 11.11
N GLY A 133 2.78 -14.65 11.39
CA GLY A 133 1.89 -15.58 10.69
C GLY A 133 1.02 -14.90 9.64
N ILE A 134 0.20 -15.71 8.96
CA ILE A 134 -0.82 -15.25 8.02
C ILE A 134 -2.19 -15.56 8.59
N ASP A 135 -3.04 -14.54 8.65
CA ASP A 135 -4.37 -14.67 9.21
C ASP A 135 -5.40 -14.26 8.18
N ALA A 136 -6.61 -14.78 8.29
CA ALA A 136 -7.70 -14.50 7.36
C ALA A 136 -8.88 -13.84 8.08
N VAL A 137 -9.47 -12.85 7.42
CA VAL A 137 -10.57 -12.03 7.92
C VAL A 137 -11.71 -12.05 6.92
N TYR A 138 -12.93 -12.25 7.40
CA TYR A 138 -14.15 -12.13 6.61
C TYR A 138 -15.21 -11.41 7.44
N ARG A 139 -15.85 -10.38 6.87
CA ARG A 139 -16.82 -9.52 7.59
C ARG A 139 -16.31 -9.02 8.94
N MET A 140 -15.09 -8.48 8.95
CA MET A 140 -14.41 -7.97 10.16
C MET A 140 -14.21 -9.01 11.28
N LYS A 141 -14.31 -10.30 10.98
CA LYS A 141 -14.06 -11.39 11.94
C LYS A 141 -12.90 -12.25 11.47
N GLN A 142 -12.04 -12.66 12.41
CA GLN A 142 -10.98 -13.61 12.13
C GLN A 142 -11.61 -14.97 11.82
N VAL A 143 -11.35 -15.49 10.61
CA VAL A 143 -11.83 -16.79 10.13
C VAL A 143 -10.70 -17.79 9.93
N GLY A 144 -9.46 -17.35 10.08
CA GLY A 144 -8.27 -18.19 10.15
C GLY A 144 -7.12 -17.47 10.84
N LYS A 145 -6.27 -18.22 11.54
CA LYS A 145 -5.16 -17.70 12.33
C LYS A 145 -3.93 -18.57 12.08
N ASP A 146 -2.80 -17.93 11.79
CA ASP A 146 -1.51 -18.58 11.50
C ASP A 146 -1.62 -19.74 10.49
N LEU A 147 -2.24 -19.43 9.35
CA LEU A 147 -2.61 -20.39 8.32
C LEU A 147 -1.41 -20.83 7.48
N ASP A 148 -1.34 -22.11 7.18
CA ASP A 148 -0.48 -22.64 6.12
C ASP A 148 -1.11 -22.51 4.73
N GLU A 149 -0.39 -22.94 3.69
CA GLU A 149 -0.89 -22.93 2.32
C GLU A 149 -2.23 -23.65 2.18
N LYS A 150 -2.36 -24.83 2.79
CA LYS A 150 -3.58 -25.64 2.70
C LYS A 150 -4.78 -24.90 3.29
N GLY A 151 -4.63 -24.33 4.49
CA GLY A 151 -5.67 -23.54 5.13
C GLY A 151 -6.06 -22.30 4.32
N LEU A 152 -5.10 -21.65 3.66
CA LEU A 152 -5.37 -20.53 2.76
C LEU A 152 -6.21 -20.96 1.56
N LEU A 153 -5.81 -22.04 0.87
CA LEU A 153 -6.53 -22.54 -0.31
C LEU A 153 -7.96 -22.98 0.04
N GLU A 154 -8.16 -23.66 1.17
CA GLU A 154 -9.50 -24.05 1.64
C GLU A 154 -10.42 -22.84 1.89
N LEU A 155 -9.89 -21.77 2.47
CA LEU A 155 -10.67 -20.55 2.69
C LEU A 155 -10.95 -19.82 1.38
N ILE A 156 -9.97 -19.73 0.47
CA ILE A 156 -10.16 -19.09 -0.83
C ILE A 156 -11.26 -19.81 -1.63
N GLU A 157 -11.25 -21.14 -1.63
CA GLU A 157 -12.29 -21.94 -2.28
C GLU A 157 -13.67 -21.70 -1.64
N ARG A 158 -13.73 -21.60 -0.30
CA ARG A 158 -14.98 -21.36 0.44
C ARG A 158 -15.59 -19.99 0.15
N TYR A 159 -14.80 -18.93 0.16
CA TYR A 159 -15.31 -17.55 0.07
C TYR A 159 -15.31 -16.96 -1.35
N ARG A 160 -14.66 -17.62 -2.32
CA ARG A 160 -14.61 -17.33 -3.77
C ARG A 160 -14.02 -15.98 -4.18
N LYS A 161 -14.14 -14.93 -3.37
CA LYS A 161 -13.49 -13.62 -3.55
C LYS A 161 -12.50 -13.41 -2.42
N ALA A 162 -11.23 -13.18 -2.76
CA ALA A 162 -10.16 -12.98 -1.80
C ALA A 162 -9.25 -11.83 -2.21
N LYS A 163 -8.68 -11.14 -1.22
CA LYS A 163 -7.63 -10.14 -1.37
C LYS A 163 -6.48 -10.46 -0.43
N LEU A 164 -5.26 -10.24 -0.90
CA LEU A 164 -4.05 -10.44 -0.11
C LEU A 164 -3.46 -9.09 0.27
N ILE A 165 -3.24 -8.86 1.56
CA ILE A 165 -2.58 -7.64 2.06
C ILE A 165 -1.18 -8.00 2.54
N VAL A 166 -0.17 -7.43 1.90
CA VAL A 166 1.25 -7.69 2.17
C VAL A 166 2.00 -6.40 2.41
N SER A 167 3.12 -6.50 3.13
CA SER A 167 4.07 -5.40 3.29
C SER A 167 5.45 -5.90 2.89
N PRO A 168 6.32 -5.04 2.30
CA PRO A 168 7.68 -5.42 1.98
C PRO A 168 8.41 -6.02 3.18
N ILE A 169 9.12 -7.12 2.97
CA ILE A 169 9.86 -7.87 3.98
C ILE A 169 11.29 -7.33 4.04
N GLY A 170 11.67 -6.87 5.23
CA GLY A 170 12.98 -6.25 5.47
C GLY A 170 13.24 -5.01 4.60
N ALA A 171 14.53 -4.65 4.48
CA ALA A 171 15.00 -3.55 3.62
C ALA A 171 15.22 -3.98 2.15
N GLN A 172 14.87 -5.22 1.80
CA GLN A 172 15.10 -5.76 0.45
C GLN A 172 13.92 -5.57 -0.50
N GLY A 173 12.75 -5.13 0.00
CA GLY A 173 11.61 -4.81 -0.86
C GLY A 173 10.78 -6.01 -1.34
N PHE A 174 11.09 -7.23 -0.89
CA PHE A 174 10.31 -8.42 -1.27
C PHE A 174 8.90 -8.37 -0.69
N ILE A 175 7.87 -8.42 -1.53
CA ILE A 175 6.47 -8.50 -1.06
C ILE A 175 5.94 -9.93 -1.04
N LEU A 176 6.57 -10.82 -1.81
CA LEU A 176 6.29 -12.26 -1.90
C LEU A 176 7.61 -12.99 -2.10
N GLY A 177 7.74 -14.19 -1.51
CA GLY A 177 8.94 -15.01 -1.64
C GLY A 177 9.90 -14.97 -0.44
N ARG A 178 11.09 -15.56 -0.64
CA ARG A 178 12.24 -15.61 0.29
C ARG A 178 11.92 -16.00 1.74
N GLY A 179 11.13 -17.07 1.93
CA GLY A 179 10.92 -17.70 3.23
C GLY A 179 9.48 -17.67 3.76
N ASN A 180 8.57 -16.97 3.06
CA ASN A 180 7.13 -17.04 3.35
C ASN A 180 6.43 -18.07 2.45
N LEU A 181 6.69 -19.36 2.70
CA LEU A 181 6.19 -20.48 1.89
C LEU A 181 4.67 -20.67 1.95
N GLN A 182 3.99 -20.03 2.91
CA GLN A 182 2.56 -20.14 3.09
C GLN A 182 1.77 -19.49 1.94
N ILE A 183 2.30 -18.41 1.34
CA ILE A 183 1.71 -17.75 0.16
C ILE A 183 2.40 -18.29 -1.09
N SER A 184 1.96 -19.48 -1.51
CA SER A 184 2.50 -20.15 -2.69
C SER A 184 2.03 -19.52 -4.01
N PRO A 185 2.66 -19.86 -5.15
CA PRO A 185 2.18 -19.46 -6.47
C PRO A 185 0.70 -19.81 -6.72
N GLU A 186 0.23 -20.98 -6.26
CA GLU A 186 -1.17 -21.39 -6.41
C GLU A 186 -2.10 -20.46 -5.61
N VAL A 187 -1.75 -20.11 -4.37
CA VAL A 187 -2.50 -19.13 -3.56
C VAL A 187 -2.59 -17.79 -4.29
N VAL A 188 -1.46 -17.30 -4.82
CA VAL A 188 -1.42 -16.02 -5.56
C VAL A 188 -2.27 -16.08 -6.83
N ARG A 189 -2.18 -17.17 -7.61
CA ARG A 189 -2.96 -17.35 -8.84
C ARG A 189 -4.46 -17.40 -8.57
N ARG A 190 -4.89 -18.04 -7.46
CA ARG A 190 -6.30 -18.08 -7.04
C ARG A 190 -6.83 -16.73 -6.61
N ILE A 191 -5.98 -15.90 -5.99
CA ILE A 191 -6.34 -14.55 -5.57
C ILE A 191 -6.34 -13.58 -6.75
N GLY A 192 -5.35 -13.70 -7.64
CA GLY A 192 -5.09 -12.76 -8.75
C GLY A 192 -4.22 -11.58 -8.30
N ILE A 193 -3.25 -11.19 -9.12
CA ILE A 193 -2.27 -10.12 -8.82
C ILE A 193 -2.98 -8.79 -8.55
N GLU A 194 -4.09 -8.51 -9.24
CA GLU A 194 -4.90 -7.32 -9.07
C GLU A 194 -5.61 -7.21 -7.72
N ASN A 195 -5.71 -8.32 -6.98
CA ASN A 195 -6.32 -8.38 -5.66
C ASN A 195 -5.27 -8.34 -4.52
N ILE A 196 -4.01 -8.02 -4.87
CA ILE A 196 -2.94 -7.83 -3.91
C ILE A 196 -2.84 -6.35 -3.54
N ILE A 197 -3.03 -6.06 -2.26
CA ILE A 197 -2.85 -4.74 -1.66
C ILE A 197 -1.49 -4.70 -0.98
N VAL A 198 -0.59 -3.85 -1.46
CA VAL A 198 0.69 -3.64 -0.81
C VAL A 198 0.57 -2.45 0.15
N VAL A 199 1.05 -2.61 1.38
CA VAL A 199 1.07 -1.55 2.40
C VAL A 199 2.49 -1.35 2.93
N ALA A 200 2.93 -0.10 3.05
CA ALA A 200 4.25 0.23 3.59
C ALA A 200 4.30 1.67 4.09
N THR A 201 4.95 1.91 5.22
CA THR A 201 5.18 3.29 5.67
C THR A 201 6.13 4.02 4.73
N PRO A 202 6.07 5.36 4.63
CA PRO A 202 6.99 6.14 3.80
C PRO A 202 8.47 5.86 4.13
N SER A 203 8.79 5.70 5.42
CA SER A 203 10.13 5.34 5.89
C SER A 203 10.59 3.97 5.38
N LYS A 204 9.67 3.00 5.28
CA LYS A 204 9.99 1.69 4.73
C LYS A 204 10.21 1.75 3.22
N LEU A 205 9.44 2.55 2.49
CA LEU A 205 9.62 2.74 1.05
C LEU A 205 10.88 3.53 0.68
N SER A 206 11.33 4.47 1.51
CA SER A 206 12.57 5.21 1.25
C SER A 206 13.80 4.29 1.25
N SER A 207 13.78 3.24 2.06
CA SER A 207 14.81 2.19 2.09
C SER A 207 14.56 1.04 1.10
N THR A 208 13.38 0.97 0.46
CA THR A 208 13.00 -0.05 -0.52
C THR A 208 12.52 0.59 -1.83
N PRO A 209 13.45 1.09 -2.67
CA PRO A 209 13.10 1.83 -3.89
C PRO A 209 12.39 0.97 -4.95
N PHE A 210 12.43 -0.35 -4.81
CA PHE A 210 11.77 -1.31 -5.69
C PHE A 210 11.06 -2.37 -4.84
N LEU A 211 9.87 -2.77 -5.30
CA LEU A 211 9.22 -3.98 -4.83
C LEU A 211 9.81 -5.17 -5.58
N ARG A 212 9.98 -6.29 -4.89
CA ARG A 212 10.51 -7.52 -5.46
C ARG A 212 9.57 -8.68 -5.22
N VAL A 213 9.57 -9.62 -6.14
CA VAL A 213 8.81 -10.87 -6.05
C VAL A 213 9.76 -12.01 -6.42
N ASP A 214 9.66 -13.11 -5.68
CA ASP A 214 10.41 -14.35 -5.88
C ASP A 214 9.50 -15.50 -5.44
N THR A 215 8.46 -15.78 -6.23
CA THR A 215 7.44 -16.77 -5.85
C THR A 215 7.93 -18.21 -6.02
N GLY A 216 9.05 -18.41 -6.71
CA GLY A 216 9.52 -19.74 -7.15
C GLY A 216 8.82 -20.25 -8.41
N ASP A 217 7.89 -19.49 -8.99
CA ASP A 217 7.25 -19.72 -10.28
C ASP A 217 7.65 -18.59 -11.25
N GLU A 218 8.51 -18.92 -12.22
CA GLU A 218 9.04 -17.93 -13.17
C GLU A 218 7.96 -17.26 -14.03
N GLU A 219 6.87 -17.96 -14.34
CA GLU A 219 5.78 -17.38 -15.13
C GLU A 219 5.03 -16.36 -14.30
N LEU A 220 4.71 -16.69 -13.05
CA LEU A 220 4.07 -15.77 -12.12
C LEU A 220 4.95 -14.54 -11.85
N ASP A 221 6.25 -14.74 -11.61
CA ASP A 221 7.20 -13.64 -11.40
C ASP A 221 7.25 -12.70 -12.63
N ARG A 222 7.22 -13.25 -13.84
CA ARG A 222 7.12 -12.46 -15.08
C ARG A 222 5.81 -11.68 -15.17
N GLU A 223 4.68 -12.26 -14.78
CA GLU A 223 3.38 -11.57 -14.76
C GLU A 223 3.43 -10.35 -13.82
N PHE A 224 4.09 -10.47 -12.66
CA PHE A 224 4.34 -9.33 -11.76
C PHE A 224 5.19 -8.26 -12.45
N TYR A 225 6.32 -8.63 -13.07
CA TYR A 225 7.21 -7.69 -13.74
C TYR A 225 6.54 -6.95 -14.92
N GLN A 226 5.63 -7.62 -15.63
CA GLN A 226 4.85 -7.00 -16.71
C GLN A 226 3.97 -5.84 -16.22
N LYS A 227 3.55 -5.83 -14.94
CA LYS A 227 2.81 -4.71 -14.34
C LYS A 227 3.65 -3.43 -14.25
N ARG A 228 4.99 -3.54 -14.19
CA ARG A 228 5.99 -2.48 -14.01
C ARG A 228 5.90 -1.68 -12.71
N TYR A 229 4.70 -1.46 -12.19
CA TYR A 229 4.42 -0.75 -10.96
C TYR A 229 3.31 -1.47 -10.19
N MET A 230 3.37 -1.40 -8.86
CA MET A 230 2.24 -1.70 -7.99
C MET A 230 1.89 -0.49 -7.13
N ILE A 231 0.61 -0.34 -6.83
CA ILE A 231 0.13 0.71 -5.93
C ILE A 231 0.34 0.25 -4.49
N VAL A 232 1.00 1.09 -3.71
CA VAL A 232 1.29 0.87 -2.30
C VAL A 232 0.52 1.89 -1.47
N VAL A 233 -0.24 1.43 -0.48
CA VAL A 233 -0.87 2.28 0.53
C VAL A 233 0.19 2.71 1.53
N THR A 234 0.36 4.03 1.71
CA THR A 234 1.40 4.58 2.58
C THR A 234 0.86 5.39 3.76
N GLY A 235 -0.44 5.66 3.78
CA GLY A 235 -1.14 6.40 4.82
C GLY A 235 -2.64 6.41 4.57
N TYR A 236 -3.38 7.29 5.23
CA TYR A 236 -4.83 7.29 5.13
C TYR A 236 -5.26 7.85 3.77
N ARG A 237 -5.69 6.97 2.86
CA ARG A 237 -6.03 7.28 1.46
C ARG A 237 -4.86 7.83 0.63
N ILE A 238 -3.64 7.75 1.16
CA ILE A 238 -2.39 8.12 0.47
C ILE A 238 -1.80 6.87 -0.17
N MET A 239 -1.45 6.99 -1.45
CA MET A 239 -0.88 5.89 -2.23
C MET A 239 0.30 6.36 -3.06
N LYS A 240 1.19 5.40 -3.36
CA LYS A 240 2.34 5.60 -4.23
C LYS A 240 2.48 4.45 -5.21
N ALA A 241 2.77 4.72 -6.48
CA ALA A 241 3.15 3.63 -7.39
C ALA A 241 4.64 3.32 -7.21
N VAL A 242 4.97 2.09 -6.86
CA VAL A 242 6.35 1.65 -6.66
C VAL A 242 6.71 0.67 -7.76
N LYS A 243 7.86 0.87 -8.38
CA LYS A 243 8.37 -0.02 -9.43
C LYS A 243 8.56 -1.43 -8.88
N ILE A 244 8.22 -2.43 -9.67
CA ILE A 244 8.49 -3.83 -9.38
C ILE A 244 9.68 -4.32 -10.22
N GLN A 245 10.59 -5.07 -9.59
CA GLN A 245 11.82 -5.60 -10.19
C GLN A 245 12.10 -7.03 -9.74
#